data_AF-A0A524QUI2-F1
#
_entry.id   AF-A0A524QUI2-F1
#
_cell.length_a   1.000
_cell.length_b   1.000
_cell.length_c   1.000
_cell.angle_alpha   90.00
_cell.angle_beta   90.00
_cell.angle_gamma   90.00
#
_symmetry.space_group_name_H-M   'P 1'
#
loop_
_entity.id
_entity.type
_entity.pdbx_description
1 polymer ?
#
loop_
_entity_poly.entity_id
_entity_poly.type
_entity_poly.pdbx_seq_one_letter_code
_entity_poly.pdbx_strand_id
1 'polypeptide(L)'
;MTIYIGADSATIFTHPLTTIGPIGFDQATVDGNGIVTAEIVTNNTINLAAEDLHVFSNRSLYVASVVTLPGTNNQIVRVRASDYFDINGIVEISARVGGEDF
;
A
#
# COMPACT_ATOMS: atom_id res chain seq x y z
N MET A 1 -3.51 -2.92 5.12
CA MET A 1 -3.35 -2.93 3.66
C MET A 1 -2.06 -3.64 3.29
N THR A 2 -2.05 -4.32 2.15
CA THR A 2 -0.84 -4.86 1.55
C THR A 2 -0.77 -4.38 0.10
N ILE A 3 0.42 -3.96 -0.34
CA ILE A 3 0.69 -3.60 -1.72
C ILE A 3 1.46 -4.75 -2.36
N TYR A 4 1.04 -5.18 -3.54
CA TYR A 4 1.67 -6.19 -4.37
C TYR A 4 2.27 -5.49 -5.58
N ILE A 5 3.50 -5.86 -5.94
CA ILE A 5 4.19 -5.35 -7.12
C ILE A 5 4.59 -6.54 -7.99
N GLY A 6 4.33 -6.47 -9.29
CA GLY A 6 4.64 -7.56 -10.21
C GLY A 6 4.84 -7.09 -11.66
N ALA A 7 5.45 -7.96 -12.49
CA ALA A 7 5.65 -7.70 -13.91
C ALA A 7 4.43 -8.07 -14.79
N ASP A 8 3.46 -8.80 -14.23
CA ASP A 8 2.24 -9.24 -14.89
C ASP A 8 1.03 -9.01 -13.97
N SER A 9 0.04 -8.27 -14.46
CA SER A 9 -1.17 -7.94 -13.70
C SER A 9 -2.08 -9.15 -13.48
N ALA A 10 -2.01 -10.18 -14.34
CA ALA A 10 -2.84 -11.38 -14.19
C ALA A 10 -2.43 -12.24 -12.99
N THR A 11 -1.15 -12.18 -12.61
CA THR A 11 -0.56 -13.02 -11.56
C THR A 11 -0.17 -12.26 -10.30
N ILE A 12 -0.33 -10.93 -10.27
CA ILE A 12 0.16 -10.05 -9.19
C ILE A 12 -0.27 -10.44 -7.76
N PHE A 13 -1.44 -11.06 -7.58
CA PHE A 13 -1.92 -11.50 -6.26
C PHE A 13 -1.46 -12.90 -5.86
N THR A 14 -0.98 -13.73 -6.80
CA THR A 14 -0.57 -15.11 -6.54
C THR A 14 0.94 -15.31 -6.65
N HIS A 15 1.59 -14.56 -7.54
CA HIS A 15 3.04 -14.60 -7.78
C HIS A 15 3.60 -13.17 -7.88
N PRO A 16 3.50 -12.34 -6.82
CA PRO A 16 4.11 -11.02 -6.80
C PRO A 16 5.64 -11.12 -6.87
N LEU A 17 6.27 -10.09 -7.45
CA LEU A 17 7.74 -9.92 -7.35
C LEU A 17 8.15 -9.44 -5.97
N THR A 18 7.38 -8.53 -5.37
CA THR A 18 7.53 -8.13 -3.96
C THR A 18 6.18 -7.73 -3.36
N THR A 19 6.11 -7.75 -2.04
CA THR A 19 4.96 -7.32 -1.26
C THR A 19 5.40 -6.31 -0.20
N ILE A 20 4.64 -5.22 -0.09
CA ILE A 20 4.89 -4.15 0.87
C ILE A 20 3.73 -4.13 1.87
N GLY A 21 4.04 -4.35 3.14
CA GLY A 21 3.09 -4.32 4.24
C GLY A 21 3.39 -5.33 5.37
N PRO A 22 2.47 -5.49 6.34
CA PRO A 22 1.16 -4.84 6.41
C PRO A 22 1.27 -3.34 6.76
N ILE A 23 0.50 -2.53 6.03
CA ILE A 23 0.33 -1.10 6.27
C ILE A 23 -0.93 -0.90 7.12
N GLY A 24 -0.75 -0.37 8.32
CA GLY A 24 -1.86 -0.02 9.20
C GLY A 24 -2.44 1.35 8.87
N PHE A 25 -3.71 1.54 9.21
CA PHE A 25 -4.36 2.84 9.25
C PHE A 25 -5.06 2.99 10.59
N ASP A 26 -5.07 4.20 11.10
CA ASP A 26 -5.86 4.53 12.27
C ASP A 26 -7.36 4.58 11.90
N GLN A 27 -8.22 4.35 12.89
CA GLN A 27 -9.65 4.43 12.68
C GLN A 27 -10.10 5.89 12.61
N ALA A 28 -10.88 6.24 11.59
CA ALA A 28 -11.50 7.56 11.49
C ALA A 28 -12.52 7.79 12.60
N THR A 29 -12.71 9.06 13.00
CA THR A 29 -13.71 9.42 14.02
C THR A 29 -15.12 9.27 13.46
N VAL A 30 -16.00 8.59 14.20
CA VAL A 30 -17.40 8.36 13.80
C VAL A 30 -18.40 9.05 14.73
N ASP A 31 -19.58 9.40 14.22
CA ASP A 31 -20.72 9.88 15.01
C ASP A 31 -21.43 8.74 15.76
N GLY A 32 -22.51 9.07 16.48
CA GLY A 32 -23.34 8.08 17.19
C GLY A 32 -24.05 7.06 16.29
N ASN A 33 -24.06 7.26 14.97
CA ASN A 33 -24.60 6.34 13.96
C ASN A 33 -23.51 5.55 13.22
N GLY A 34 -22.23 5.69 13.63
CA GLY A 34 -21.09 5.05 12.98
C GLY A 34 -20.72 5.69 11.64
N ILE A 35 -21.08 6.94 11.40
CA ILE A 35 -20.74 7.69 10.18
C ILE A 35 -19.42 8.41 10.41
N VAL A 36 -18.47 8.27 9.48
CA VAL A 36 -17.21 9.01 9.50
C VAL A 36 -17.49 10.52 9.45
N THR A 37 -16.97 11.25 10.43
CA THR A 37 -17.18 12.71 10.59
C THR A 37 -15.97 13.53 10.17
N ALA A 38 -14.79 12.91 10.16
CA ALA A 38 -13.54 13.51 9.72
C ALA A 38 -12.66 12.43 9.08
N GLU A 39 -11.94 12.80 8.03
CA GLU A 39 -10.91 11.95 7.46
C GLU A 39 -9.74 11.75 8.44
N ILE A 40 -9.01 10.66 8.26
CA ILE A 40 -7.75 10.43 8.95
C ILE A 40 -6.66 10.20 7.93
N VAL A 41 -5.54 10.90 8.11
CA VAL A 41 -4.37 10.78 7.25
C VAL A 41 -3.31 10.00 8.03
N THR A 42 -3.02 8.79 7.59
CA THR A 42 -1.92 7.99 8.15
C THR A 42 -0.73 8.06 7.19
N ASN A 43 0.36 8.66 7.65
CA ASN A 43 1.63 8.68 6.93
C ASN A 43 2.46 7.46 7.32
N ASN A 44 2.77 6.60 6.36
CA ASN A 44 3.61 5.43 6.56
C ASN A 44 4.87 5.58 5.70
N THR A 45 6.05 5.45 6.32
CA THR A 45 7.32 5.32 5.60
C THR A 45 7.72 3.86 5.61
N ILE A 46 7.90 3.29 4.42
CA ILE A 46 8.27 1.89 4.27
C ILE A 46 9.62 1.84 3.57
N ASN A 47 10.60 1.29 4.29
CA ASN A 47 11.95 1.13 3.76
C ASN A 47 12.02 -0.19 3.00
N LEU A 48 12.42 -0.12 1.73
CA LEU A 48 12.67 -1.29 0.91
C LEU A 48 14.11 -1.74 1.07
N ALA A 49 14.32 -3.05 1.20
CA ALA A 49 15.68 -3.61 1.23
C ALA A 49 16.26 -3.67 -0.19
N ALA A 50 17.58 -3.84 -0.29
CA ALA A 50 18.26 -3.93 -1.59
C ALA A 50 17.69 -5.04 -2.49
N GLU A 51 17.26 -6.16 -1.89
CA GLU A 51 16.61 -7.27 -2.57
C GLU A 51 15.24 -6.90 -3.17
N ASP A 52 14.48 -6.02 -2.52
CA ASP A 52 13.21 -5.49 -3.03
C ASP A 52 13.40 -4.50 -4.18
N LEU A 53 14.57 -3.84 -4.25
CA LEU A 53 14.84 -2.87 -5.31
C LEU A 53 15.04 -3.51 -6.69
N HIS A 54 15.34 -4.81 -6.74
CA HIS A 54 15.49 -5.52 -8.01
C HIS A 54 14.20 -5.52 -8.84
N VAL A 55 13.03 -5.34 -8.23
CA VAL A 55 11.77 -5.26 -8.99
C VAL A 55 11.79 -4.08 -9.97
N PHE A 56 12.48 -2.98 -9.64
CA PHE A 56 12.57 -1.79 -10.48
C PHE A 56 13.47 -1.96 -11.73
N SER A 57 14.15 -3.09 -11.90
CA SER A 57 14.81 -3.40 -13.17
C SER A 57 13.85 -3.92 -14.25
N ASN A 58 12.58 -4.18 -13.90
CA ASN A 58 11.57 -4.61 -14.87
C ASN A 58 11.10 -3.42 -15.71
N ARG A 59 10.97 -3.64 -17.03
CA ARG A 59 10.51 -2.61 -17.97
C ARG A 59 9.09 -2.12 -17.69
N SER A 60 8.24 -3.00 -17.18
CA SER A 60 6.87 -2.70 -16.78
C SER A 60 6.64 -3.24 -15.38
N LEU A 61 5.99 -2.43 -14.55
CA LEU A 61 5.56 -2.82 -13.22
C LEU A 61 4.09 -2.49 -13.05
N TYR A 62 3.37 -3.45 -12.49
CA TYR A 62 2.02 -3.32 -12.02
C TYR A 62 2.03 -3.25 -10.51
N VAL A 63 1.16 -2.42 -9.97
CA VAL A 63 0.95 -2.25 -8.53
C VAL A 63 -0.51 -2.52 -8.24
N ALA A 64 -0.77 -3.39 -7.27
CA ALA A 64 -2.10 -3.67 -6.77
C ALA A 64 -2.13 -3.53 -5.26
N SER A 65 -3.21 -2.98 -4.71
CA SER A 65 -3.40 -2.86 -3.27
C SER A 65 -4.59 -3.70 -2.80
N VAL A 66 -4.42 -4.33 -1.64
CA VAL A 66 -5.50 -5.02 -0.92
C VAL A 66 -5.71 -4.31 0.40
N VAL A 67 -6.89 -3.74 0.58
CA VAL A 67 -7.32 -3.14 1.84
C VAL A 67 -8.24 -4.11 2.55
N THR A 68 -7.84 -4.56 3.73
CA THR A 68 -8.67 -5.37 4.62
C THR A 68 -9.32 -4.44 5.63
N LEU A 69 -10.65 -4.47 5.70
CA LEU A 69 -11.44 -3.72 6.68
C LEU A 69 -11.94 -4.70 7.75
N PRO A 70 -11.21 -4.87 8.86
CA PRO A 70 -11.64 -5.78 9.91
C PRO A 70 -12.92 -5.23 10.56
N GLY A 71 -13.90 -6.12 10.71
CA GLY A 71 -15.07 -5.86 11.55
C GLY A 71 -14.67 -5.74 13.03
N THR A 72 -15.55 -5.12 13.83
CA THR A 72 -15.40 -5.13 15.30
C THR A 72 -16.48 -6.04 15.89
N ASN A 73 -16.11 -6.93 16.83
CA ASN A 73 -17.05 -7.82 17.52
C ASN A 73 -17.97 -8.63 16.58
N ASN A 74 -17.41 -9.24 15.52
CA ASN A 74 -18.14 -9.96 14.47
C ASN A 74 -19.14 -9.11 13.65
N GLN A 75 -19.14 -7.80 13.80
CA GLN A 75 -19.93 -6.92 12.93
C GLN A 75 -19.15 -6.61 11.66
N ILE A 76 -19.79 -6.84 10.51
CA ILE A 76 -19.24 -6.53 9.20
C ILE A 76 -19.17 -5.01 9.04
N VAL A 77 -18.04 -4.49 8.56
CA VAL A 77 -17.91 -3.07 8.18
C VAL A 77 -18.85 -2.78 7.01
N ARG A 78 -19.72 -1.78 7.16
CA ARG A 78 -20.61 -1.35 6.08
C ARG A 78 -19.96 -0.23 5.28
N VAL A 79 -19.54 -0.54 4.06
CA VAL A 79 -19.05 0.45 3.07
C VAL A 79 -20.24 1.13 2.39
N ARG A 80 -20.19 2.45 2.29
CA ARG A 80 -21.19 3.29 1.63
C ARG A 80 -20.62 3.84 0.32
N ALA A 81 -21.51 4.31 -0.56
CA ALA A 81 -21.11 4.90 -1.83
C ALA A 81 -20.27 6.19 -1.68
N SER A 82 -20.38 6.86 -0.53
CA SER A 82 -19.60 8.05 -0.20
C SER A 82 -18.22 7.74 0.39
N ASP A 83 -17.98 6.49 0.79
CA ASP A 83 -16.73 6.12 1.42
C ASP A 83 -15.68 5.92 0.33
N TYR A 84 -14.50 6.49 0.52
CA TYR A 84 -13.41 6.39 -0.45
C TYR A 84 -12.09 6.16 0.28
N PHE A 85 -11.14 5.59 -0.46
CA PHE A 85 -9.73 5.55 -0.10
C PHE A 85 -8.97 6.30 -1.17
N ASP A 86 -8.18 7.28 -0.76
CA ASP A 86 -7.20 7.91 -1.64
C ASP A 86 -5.80 7.43 -1.26
N ILE A 87 -5.01 7.03 -2.25
CA ILE A 87 -3.66 6.52 -2.06
C ILE A 87 -2.73 7.34 -2.94
N ASN A 88 -1.96 8.23 -2.29
CA ASN A 88 -0.93 9.02 -2.93
C ASN A 88 0.44 8.42 -2.57
N GLY A 89 1.18 7.98 -3.58
CA GLY A 89 2.50 7.38 -3.42
C GLY A 89 3.58 8.24 -4.08
N ILE A 90 4.64 8.56 -3.32
CA ILE A 90 5.87 9.14 -3.86
C ILE A 90 6.95 8.05 -3.75
N VAL A 91 7.55 7.71 -4.87
CA VAL A 91 8.70 6.79 -4.91
C VAL A 91 9.97 7.63 -5.00
N GLU A 92 10.83 7.52 -3.99
CA GLU A 92 12.16 8.13 -3.99
C GLU A 92 13.23 7.04 -4.02
N ILE A 93 14.16 7.15 -4.98
CA ILE A 93 15.31 6.23 -5.09
C ILE A 93 16.58 7.04 -4.84
N SER A 94 17.21 6.79 -3.70
CA SER A 94 18.53 7.32 -3.38
C SER A 94 19.61 6.29 -3.73
N ALA A 95 20.24 6.42 -4.89
CA ALA A 95 21.37 5.59 -5.30
C ALA A 95 22.70 6.34 -5.06
N ARG A 96 23.64 5.70 -4.36
CA ARG A 96 25.04 6.15 -4.33
C ARG A 96 25.82 5.33 -5.36
N VAL A 97 26.23 5.98 -6.44
CA VAL A 97 27.10 5.37 -7.46
C VAL A 97 28.56 5.64 -7.08
N GLY A 98 29.33 4.58 -6.80
CA GLY A 98 30.77 4.64 -6.55
C GLY A 98 31.33 3.26 -6.16
N GLY A 99 32.31 2.68 -6.85
CA GLY A 99 33.10 3.28 -7.92
C GLY A 99 34.06 2.32 -8.62
N GLU A 100 34.54 2.79 -9.77
CA GLU A 100 35.96 2.88 -10.09
C GLU A 100 36.13 4.12 -10.98
N ASP A 101 37.20 4.86 -10.69
CA ASP A 101 37.64 6.07 -11.40
C ASP A 101 38.14 5.73 -12.81
N PHE A 102 38.15 6.73 -13.71
CA PHE A 102 38.72 6.62 -15.06
C PHE A 102 40.19 6.19 -15.07
#